data_AF-A0A919HXB8-F1
#
_entry.id   AF-A0A919HXB8-F1
#
_cell.length_a   1.000
_cell.length_b   1.000
_cell.length_c   1.000
_cell.angle_alpha   90.00
_cell.angle_beta   90.00
_cell.angle_gamma   90.00
#
_symmetry.space_group_name_H-M   'P 1'
#
loop_
_entity.id
_entity.type
_entity.pdbx_description
1 polymer ?
#
loop_
_entity_poly.entity_id
_entity_poly.type
_entity_poly.pdbx_seq_one_letter_code
_entity_poly.pdbx_strand_id
1 'polypeptide(L)'
;MQVCLHHHMGTGIQTTAEIDKFMSLVDERVFLLFDTGHAWYSEGGEAPMLAILKKYLPRINHVHLKDVRPPVIDRCAATACRSSTA
;
A
#
# COMPACT_ATOMS: atom_id res chain seq x y z
N MET A 1 -19.67 12.17 -6.91
CA MET A 1 -18.67 11.87 -5.85
C MET A 1 -18.18 10.45 -6.07
N GLN A 2 -16.87 10.20 -6.02
CA GLN A 2 -16.27 8.87 -6.22
C GLN A 2 -15.57 8.45 -4.93
N VAL A 3 -15.74 7.19 -4.54
CA VAL A 3 -15.12 6.62 -3.33
C VAL A 3 -13.87 5.87 -3.75
N CYS A 4 -12.76 6.11 -3.04
CA CYS A 4 -11.51 5.40 -3.26
C CYS A 4 -11.06 4.69 -1.99
N LEU A 5 -10.71 3.41 -2.11
CA LEU A 5 -9.97 2.69 -1.07
C LEU A 5 -8.54 3.23 -1.04
N HIS A 6 -8.12 3.77 0.11
CA HIS A 6 -6.73 4.12 0.38
C HIS A 6 -6.08 2.99 1.17
N HIS A 7 -5.34 2.12 0.49
CA HIS A 7 -4.53 1.11 1.16
C HIS A 7 -3.43 1.81 1.97
N HIS A 8 -3.28 1.43 3.23
CA HIS A 8 -2.46 2.20 4.16
C HIS A 8 -1.77 1.30 5.18
N MET A 9 -0.53 1.66 5.52
CA MET A 9 0.25 0.99 6.56
C MET A 9 -0.46 1.01 7.91
N GLY A 10 -0.49 -0.11 8.62
CA GLY A 10 -1.11 -0.27 9.92
C GLY A 10 -2.63 -0.43 9.90
N THR A 11 -3.23 -0.63 8.73
CA THR A 11 -4.67 -0.91 8.58
C THR A 11 -4.91 -2.35 8.16
N GLY A 12 -6.17 -2.80 8.12
CA GLY A 12 -6.53 -4.13 7.65
C GLY A 12 -6.42 -4.34 6.13
N ILE A 13 -6.10 -3.29 5.37
CA ILE A 13 -5.86 -3.37 3.92
C ILE A 13 -4.55 -2.63 3.62
N GLN A 14 -3.47 -3.39 3.63
CA GLN A 14 -2.11 -2.89 3.47
C GLN A 14 -1.39 -3.56 2.31
N THR A 15 -1.42 -4.90 2.28
CA THR A 15 -0.67 -5.73 1.33
C THR A 15 -1.39 -5.88 -0.01
N THR A 16 -0.65 -6.28 -1.05
CA THR A 16 -1.24 -6.61 -2.36
C THR A 16 -2.37 -7.62 -2.23
N ALA A 17 -2.20 -8.66 -1.40
CA ALA A 17 -3.21 -9.70 -1.21
C ALA A 17 -4.50 -9.17 -0.55
N GLU A 18 -4.39 -8.23 0.38
CA GLU A 18 -5.54 -7.61 1.02
C GLU A 18 -6.24 -6.61 0.11
N ILE A 19 -5.48 -5.84 -0.68
CA ILE A 19 -6.01 -4.98 -1.73
C ILE A 19 -6.79 -5.85 -2.72
N ASP A 20 -6.20 -6.96 -3.16
CA ASP A 20 -6.82 -7.90 -4.09
C ASP A 20 -8.15 -8.45 -3.55
N LYS A 21 -8.12 -8.93 -2.31
CA LYS A 21 -9.30 -9.44 -1.64
C LYS A 21 -10.38 -8.37 -1.56
N PHE A 22 -10.07 -7.16 -1.07
CA PHE A 22 -11.05 -6.10 -0.97
C PHE A 22 -11.63 -5.69 -2.33
N MET A 23 -10.76 -5.49 -3.33
CA MET A 23 -11.17 -5.08 -4.67
C MET A 23 -12.03 -6.14 -5.38
N SER A 24 -11.89 -7.42 -5.01
CA SER A 24 -12.77 -8.50 -5.50
C SER A 24 -14.16 -8.52 -4.85
N LEU A 25 -14.33 -7.89 -3.68
CA LEU A 25 -15.59 -7.86 -2.92
C LEU A 25 -16.46 -6.64 -3.25
N VAL A 26 -15.89 -5.64 -3.93
CA VAL A 26 -16.58 -4.37 -4.24
C VAL A 26 -16.89 -4.27 -5.73
N ASP A 27 -17.99 -3.58 -6.04
CA ASP A 27 -18.37 -3.31 -7.43
C ASP A 27 -17.53 -2.17 -8.05
N GLU A 28 -17.82 -1.86 -9.32
CA GLU A 28 -17.08 -0.90 -10.13
C GLU A 28 -17.18 0.56 -9.66
N ARG A 29 -18.07 0.87 -8.71
CA ARG A 29 -18.23 2.22 -8.16
C ARG A 29 -17.17 2.56 -7.12
N VAL A 30 -16.44 1.56 -6.63
CA VAL A 30 -15.33 1.73 -5.68
C VAL A 30 -13.99 1.69 -6.43
N PHE A 31 -13.21 2.75 -6.30
CA PHE A 31 -11.91 2.89 -6.96
C PHE A 31 -10.77 2.62 -5.98
N LEU A 32 -9.55 2.48 -6.50
CA LEU A 32 -8.34 2.45 -5.70
C LEU A 32 -7.70 3.85 -5.70
N LEU A 33 -7.30 4.31 -4.52
CA LEU A 33 -6.30 5.35 -4.38
C LEU A 33 -4.95 4.65 -4.31
N PHE A 34 -4.13 4.83 -5.34
CA PHE A 34 -2.80 4.24 -5.38
C PHE A 34 -1.80 5.14 -4.65
N ASP A 35 -1.20 4.64 -3.58
CA ASP A 35 -0.22 5.34 -2.78
C ASP A 35 1.16 4.68 -2.90
N THR A 36 2.08 5.35 -3.60
CA THR A 36 3.40 4.79 -3.92
C THR A 36 4.19 4.43 -2.67
N GLY A 37 4.12 5.26 -1.63
CA GLY A 37 4.90 5.05 -0.41
C GLY A 37 4.40 3.87 0.40
N HIS A 38 3.08 3.73 0.55
CA HIS A 38 2.51 2.57 1.27
C HIS A 38 2.71 1.28 0.50
N ALA A 39 2.52 1.28 -0.82
CA ALA A 39 2.73 0.10 -1.65
C ALA A 39 4.20 -0.34 -1.63
N TRP A 40 5.14 0.61 -1.76
CA TRP A 40 6.58 0.29 -1.64
C TRP A 40 6.89 -0.29 -0.27
N TYR A 41 6.47 0.39 0.81
CA TYR A 41 6.77 -0.04 2.18
C TYR A 41 6.20 -1.42 2.49
N SER A 42 4.95 -1.68 2.09
CA SER A 42 4.29 -2.96 2.34
C SER A 42 4.98 -4.12 1.62
N GLU A 43 5.31 -3.94 0.35
CA GLU A 43 5.80 -5.03 -0.51
C GLU A 43 7.32 -5.09 -0.61
N GLY A 44 8.04 -4.13 -0.02
CA GLY A 44 9.50 -4.12 0.09
C GLY A 44 10.23 -3.81 -1.21
N GLY A 45 9.63 -3.03 -2.12
CA GLY A 45 10.34 -2.63 -3.34
C GLY A 45 9.50 -1.98 -4.43
N GLU A 46 10.21 -1.44 -5.43
CA GLU A 46 9.61 -0.77 -6.58
C GLU A 46 8.89 -1.75 -7.52
N ALA A 47 9.51 -2.91 -7.82
CA ALA A 47 8.93 -3.89 -8.72
C ALA A 47 7.54 -4.40 -8.27
N PRO A 48 7.32 -4.83 -7.01
CA PRO A 48 5.98 -5.23 -6.57
C PRO A 48 5.02 -4.04 -6.43
N MET A 49 5.50 -2.87 -6.01
CA MET A 49 4.70 -1.63 -6.02
C MET A 49 4.15 -1.32 -7.42
N LEU A 50 4.98 -1.40 -8.46
CA LEU A 50 4.57 -1.19 -9.84
C LEU A 50 3.64 -2.31 -10.35
N ALA A 51 3.71 -3.51 -9.80
CA ALA A 51 2.78 -4.59 -10.14
C ALA A 51 1.34 -4.25 -9.70
N ILE A 52 1.17 -3.66 -8.50
CA ILE A 52 -0.13 -3.15 -8.02
C ILE A 52 -0.66 -2.08 -8.98
N LEU A 53 0.18 -1.09 -9.31
CA LEU A 53 -0.18 0.00 -10.24
C LEU A 53 -0.66 -0.54 -11.58
N LYS A 54 0.10 -1.44 -12.19
CA LYS A 54 -0.23 -2.03 -13.50
C LYS A 54 -1.53 -2.83 -13.45
N LYS A 55 -1.74 -3.61 -12.38
CA LYS A 55 -2.94 -4.43 -12.20
C LYS A 55 -4.20 -3.57 -12.05
N TYR A 56 -4.12 -2.51 -11.25
CA TYR A 56 -5.26 -1.67 -10.90
C TYR A 56 -5.39 -0.39 -11.73
N LEU A 57 -4.54 -0.16 -12.72
CA LEU A 57 -4.55 1.05 -13.56
C LEU A 57 -5.96 1.45 -14.05
N PRO A 58 -6.83 0.52 -14.51
CA PRO A 58 -8.18 0.87 -14.96
C PRO A 58 -9.13 1.29 -13.82
N ARG A 59 -8.79 0.96 -12.57
CA ARG A 59 -9.60 1.20 -11.35
C ARG A 59 -8.96 2.23 -10.42
N ILE A 60 -7.85 2.87 -10.81
CA ILE A 60 -7.23 3.95 -10.06
C ILE A 60 -7.88 5.28 -10.46
N ASN A 61 -8.38 6.01 -9.47
CA ASN A 61 -9.01 7.32 -9.68
C ASN A 61 -8.28 8.44 -8.92
N HIS A 62 -7.36 8.10 -8.02
CA HIS A 62 -6.56 9.07 -7.29
C HIS A 62 -5.18 8.49 -6.98
N VAL A 63 -4.15 9.35 -6.95
CA VAL A 63 -2.76 8.93 -6.74
C VAL A 63 -2.13 9.80 -5.66
N HIS A 64 -1.56 9.16 -4.66
CA HIS A 64 -0.64 9.79 -3.73
C HIS A 64 0.80 9.43 -4.11
N LEU A 65 1.59 10.45 -4.41
CA LEU A 65 3.02 10.31 -4.64
C LEU A 65 3.75 10.57 -3.34
N LYS A 66 4.19 9.49 -2.70
CA LYS A 66 5.04 9.52 -1.51
C LYS A 66 6.37 8.85 -1.82
N ASP A 67 7.44 9.53 -1.45
CA ASP A 67 8.79 8.98 -1.55
C ASP A 67 9.15 8.20 -0.28
N VAL A 68 10.05 7.24 -0.42
CA VAL A 68 10.50 6.33 0.64
C VAL A 68 12.01 6.36 0.73
N ARG A 69 12.52 6.29 1.97
CA ARG A 69 13.95 6.26 2.26
C ARG A 69 14.31 4.89 2.83
N PRO A 70 14.79 3.93 2.01
CA PRO A 70 15.09 2.56 2.48
C PRO A 70 15.97 2.52 3.74
N PRO A 71 17.05 3.32 3.86
CA PRO A 71 17.88 3.29 5.07
C PRO A 71 17.12 3.68 6.36
N VAL A 72 16.08 4.50 6.24
CA VAL A 72 15.23 4.89 7.38
C VAL A 72 14.27 3.76 7.74
N ILE A 73 13.71 3.07 6.74
CA ILE A 73 12.84 1.90 6.93
C ILE A 73 13.61 0.79 7.63
N ASP A 74 14.81 0.45 7.14
CA ASP A 74 15.67 -0.57 7.73
C ASP A 74 16.02 -0.24 9.19
N ARG A 75 16.32 1.04 9.46
CA ARG A 75 16.56 1.52 10.83
C ARG A 75 15.31 1.38 11.69
N CYS A 76 14.14 1.77 11.21
CA CYS A 76 12.88 1.65 11.95
C CYS A 76 12.57 0.18 12.27
N ALA A 77 12.73 -0.72 11.31
CA ALA A 77 12.54 -2.16 11.52
C ALA A 77 13.53 -2.73 12.57
N ALA A 78 14.80 -2.33 12.50
CA ALA A 78 15.82 -2.74 13.46
C ALA A 78 15.59 -2.17 14.88
N THR A 79 14.91 -1.02 14.99
CA THR A 79 14.62 -0.36 16.28
C THR A 79 13.31 -0.83 16.89
N ALA A 80 12.29 -1.14 16.08
CA ALA A 80 10.99 -1.66 16.52
C ALA A 80 11.11 -3.02 17.26
N CYS A 81 12.14 -3.82 16.94
CA CYS A 81 12.46 -5.06 17.64
C CYS A 81 12.98 -4.84 19.09
N ARG A 82 13.38 -3.61 19.46
CA ARG A 82 13.93 -3.32 20.80
C ARG A 82 12.88 -2.85 21.83
N SER A 83 11.63 -2.65 21.42
CA SER A 83 10.54 -2.22 22.31
C SER A 83 9.60 -3.35 22.73
N SER A 84 9.90 -4.62 22.40
CA SER A 84 9.08 -5.78 22.80
C SER A 84 9.73 -6.70 23.84
N THR A 85 10.87 -6.33 24.43
CA THR A 85 11.32 -6.93 25.70
C THR A 85 10.69 -6.17 26.86
N ALA A 86 9.45 -6.55 27.19
CA ALA A 86 8.92 -6.49 28.53
C ALA A 86 9.13 -7.84 29.21
#